data_AF-A0A535ST51-F1
#
_entry.id   AF-A0A535ST51-F1
#
_cell.length_a   1.000
_cell.length_b   1.000
_cell.length_c   1.000
_cell.angle_alpha   90.00
_cell.angle_beta   90.00
_cell.angle_gamma   90.00
#
_symmetry.space_group_name_H-M   'P 1'
#
loop_
_entity.id
_entity.type
_entity.pdbx_description
1 polymer ?
#
loop_
_entity_poly.entity_id
_entity_poly.type
_entity_poly.pdbx_seq_one_letter_code
_entity_poly.pdbx_strand_id
1 'polypeptide(L)'
;MPIFRRMKHRGAIIPIVLLSSLLFTACGGNSPTILNPTGPVAVQEANLFWFILAVATLVFVVVEAVLIWSIIRYRERPNTPAPRQIHGNNTIEIIWTVAP
;
A
#
# COMPACT_ATOMS: atom_id res chain seq x y z
N MET A 1 -8.54 -26.07 -55.17
CA MET A 1 -7.78 -25.04 -54.42
C MET A 1 -7.74 -25.41 -52.94
N PRO A 2 -6.57 -25.68 -52.31
CA PRO A 2 -6.51 -26.05 -50.90
C PRO A 2 -6.37 -24.80 -50.02
N ILE A 3 -7.46 -24.42 -49.33
CA ILE A 3 -7.55 -23.23 -48.46
C ILE A 3 -7.06 -23.51 -47.01
N PHE A 4 -6.80 -24.76 -46.63
CA PHE A 4 -6.61 -25.17 -45.22
C PHE A 4 -5.17 -25.17 -44.67
N ARG A 5 -4.19 -24.53 -45.32
CA ARG A 5 -2.79 -24.52 -44.82
C ARG A 5 -2.45 -23.35 -43.87
N ARG A 6 -3.32 -22.33 -43.75
CA ARG A 6 -3.00 -21.06 -43.05
C ARG A 6 -3.23 -21.07 -41.52
N MET A 7 -3.95 -22.06 -40.97
CA MET A 7 -4.27 -22.13 -39.53
C MET A 7 -3.18 -22.77 -38.65
N LYS A 8 -2.34 -23.66 -39.18
CA LYS A 8 -1.30 -24.33 -38.39
C LYS A 8 -0.24 -23.36 -37.84
N HIS A 9 0.06 -22.30 -38.59
CA HIS A 9 1.00 -21.26 -38.15
C HIS A 9 0.42 -20.38 -37.04
N ARG A 10 -0.90 -20.12 -37.02
CA ARG A 10 -1.54 -19.31 -35.95
C ARG A 10 -1.60 -20.04 -34.61
N GLY A 11 -1.83 -21.35 -34.62
CA GLY A 11 -1.82 -22.18 -33.40
C GLY A 11 -0.44 -22.33 -32.75
N ALA A 12 0.65 -22.18 -33.52
CA ALA A 12 2.03 -22.24 -33.02
C ALA A 12 2.52 -20.90 -32.42
N ILE A 13 1.89 -19.77 -32.76
CA ILE A 13 2.32 -18.45 -32.26
C ILE A 13 2.00 -18.31 -30.77
N ILE A 14 0.87 -18.82 -30.30
CA ILE A 14 0.44 -18.73 -28.88
C ILE A 14 1.45 -19.41 -27.93
N PRO A 15 1.88 -20.67 -28.13
CA PRO A 15 2.86 -21.30 -27.26
C PRO A 15 4.25 -20.66 -27.39
N ILE A 16 4.63 -20.13 -28.56
CA ILE A 16 5.91 -19.42 -28.76
C ILE A 16 5.92 -18.09 -28.02
N VAL A 17 4.80 -17.35 -28.02
CA VAL A 17 4.65 -16.10 -27.27
C VAL A 17 4.64 -16.37 -25.76
N LEU A 18 3.93 -17.41 -25.30
CA LEU A 18 3.93 -17.82 -23.89
C LEU A 18 5.31 -18.26 -23.41
N LEU A 19 6.04 -19.04 -24.23
CA LEU A 19 7.41 -19.45 -23.93
C LEU A 19 8.37 -18.25 -23.93
N SER A 20 8.21 -17.33 -24.88
CA SER A 20 9.00 -16.09 -24.92
C SER A 20 8.74 -15.22 -23.70
N SER A 21 7.47 -15.04 -23.29
CA SER A 21 7.15 -14.29 -22.07
C SER A 21 7.77 -14.94 -20.83
N LEU A 22 7.81 -16.27 -20.75
CA LEU A 22 8.47 -17.01 -19.66
C LEU A 22 9.99 -16.79 -19.66
N LEU A 23 10.61 -16.74 -20.84
CA LEU A 23 12.05 -16.51 -20.99
C LEU A 23 12.43 -15.05 -20.68
N PHE A 24 11.56 -14.07 -20.98
CA PHE A 24 11.82 -12.66 -20.70
C PHE A 24 11.64 -12.27 -19.21
N THR A 25 11.00 -13.09 -18.36
CA THR A 25 10.91 -12.78 -16.90
C THR A 25 12.24 -13.02 -16.16
N ALA A 26 13.18 -13.75 -16.77
CA ALA A 26 14.41 -14.20 -16.11
C ALA A 26 15.46 -13.10 -15.86
N CYS A 27 15.31 -11.89 -16.43
CA CYS A 27 16.25 -10.77 -16.21
C CYS A 27 15.97 -9.93 -14.95
N GLY A 28 15.07 -10.35 -14.05
CA GLY A 28 14.61 -9.54 -12.91
C GLY A 28 15.30 -9.77 -11.56
N GLY A 29 16.36 -10.58 -11.47
CA GLY A 29 16.88 -11.08 -10.19
C GLY A 29 17.31 -9.98 -9.19
N ASN A 30 17.85 -8.86 -9.69
CA ASN A 30 18.44 -7.80 -8.85
C ASN A 30 18.10 -6.40 -9.38
N SER A 31 16.82 -6.13 -9.65
CA SER A 31 16.38 -4.78 -9.99
C SER A 31 16.64 -3.83 -8.81
N PRO A 32 17.36 -2.71 -9.01
CA PRO A 32 17.60 -1.75 -7.93
C PRO A 32 16.26 -1.19 -7.46
N THR A 33 15.99 -1.32 -6.16
CA THR A 33 14.78 -0.82 -5.51
C THR A 33 15.14 -0.32 -4.11
N ILE A 34 14.26 0.47 -3.48
CA ILE A 34 14.45 0.94 -2.10
C ILE A 34 14.63 -0.23 -1.12
N LEU A 35 14.03 -1.39 -1.43
CA LEU A 35 14.14 -2.62 -0.63
C LEU A 35 15.43 -3.43 -0.92
N ASN A 36 16.17 -3.07 -1.97
CA ASN A 36 17.44 -3.71 -2.37
C ASN A 36 18.39 -2.62 -2.90
N PRO A 37 18.95 -1.78 -2.00
CA PRO A 37 19.76 -0.64 -2.39
C PRO A 37 21.12 -1.10 -2.94
N THR A 38 21.43 -0.66 -4.17
CA THR A 38 22.73 -0.91 -4.81
C THR A 38 23.56 0.37 -4.80
N GLY A 39 24.60 0.41 -3.97
CA GLY A 39 25.55 1.53 -3.86
C GLY A 39 25.36 2.43 -2.64
N PRO A 40 26.34 3.28 -2.31
CA PRO A 40 26.41 4.00 -1.02
C PRO A 40 25.34 5.09 -0.85
N VAL A 41 24.85 5.68 -1.94
CA VAL A 41 23.76 6.67 -1.89
C VAL A 41 22.42 5.97 -1.67
N ALA A 42 22.16 4.87 -2.37
CA ALA A 42 20.93 4.11 -2.24
C ALA A 42 20.73 3.55 -0.81
N VAL A 43 21.81 3.17 -0.13
CA VAL A 43 21.75 2.72 1.26
C VAL A 43 21.30 3.83 2.22
N GLN A 44 21.73 5.08 1.99
CA GLN A 44 21.31 6.21 2.80
C GLN A 44 19.82 6.51 2.63
N GLU A 45 19.34 6.49 1.38
CA GLU A 45 17.90 6.63 1.07
C GLU A 45 17.07 5.50 1.68
N ALA A 46 17.54 4.26 1.61
CA ALA A 46 16.85 3.12 2.20
C ALA A 46 16.75 3.25 3.74
N ASN A 47 17.81 3.73 4.41
CA ASN A 47 17.78 3.97 5.85
C ASN A 47 16.76 5.06 6.22
N LEU A 48 16.71 6.15 5.45
CA LEU A 48 15.74 7.22 5.65
C LEU A 48 14.30 6.73 5.42
N PHE A 49 14.10 5.92 4.38
CA PHE A 49 12.81 5.28 4.11
C PHE A 49 12.34 4.44 5.30
N TRP A 50 13.19 3.58 5.85
CA TRP A 50 12.83 2.76 7.02
C TRP A 50 12.53 3.59 8.26
N PHE A 51 13.27 4.68 8.48
CA PHE A 51 13.00 5.61 9.57
C PHE A 51 11.63 6.29 9.42
N ILE A 52 11.35 6.85 8.25
CA ILE A 52 10.06 7.50 7.96
C ILE A 52 8.92 6.49 8.07
N LEU A 53 9.09 5.28 7.51
CA LEU A 53 8.09 4.23 7.57
C LEU A 53 7.79 3.83 9.03
N ALA A 54 8.80 3.74 9.89
CA ALA A 54 8.59 3.46 11.31
C ALA A 54 7.79 4.56 12.03
N VAL A 55 8.14 5.84 11.82
CA VAL A 55 7.43 6.97 12.43
C VAL A 55 5.99 7.08 11.89
N ALA A 56 5.81 6.95 10.57
CA ALA A 56 4.49 6.98 9.95
C ALA A 56 3.60 5.82 10.44
N THR A 57 4.15 4.62 10.57
CA THR A 57 3.43 3.46 11.11
C THR A 57 3.01 3.69 12.56
N LEU A 58 3.87 4.31 13.38
CA LEU A 58 3.54 4.65 14.76
C LEU A 58 2.33 5.59 14.84
N VAL A 59 2.37 6.70 14.10
CA VAL A 59 1.26 7.67 14.06
C VAL A 59 -0.02 7.01 13.53
N PHE A 60 0.09 6.23 12.46
CA PHE A 60 -1.03 5.49 11.89
C PHE A 60 -1.70 4.58 12.92
N VAL A 61 -0.91 3.77 13.64
CA VAL A 61 -1.45 2.86 14.66
C VAL A 61 -2.13 3.62 15.79
N VAL A 62 -1.59 4.76 16.23
CA VAL A 62 -2.22 5.57 17.29
C VAL A 62 -3.56 6.12 16.84
N VAL A 63 -3.64 6.72 15.64
CA VAL A 63 -4.88 7.29 15.10
C VAL A 63 -5.92 6.19 14.87
N GLU A 64 -5.55 5.08 14.22
CA GLU A 64 -6.44 3.94 14.01
C GLU A 64 -6.94 3.35 15.32
N ALA A 65 -6.09 3.21 16.34
CA ALA A 65 -6.49 2.71 17.64
C ALA A 65 -7.55 3.62 18.30
N VAL A 66 -7.39 4.94 18.23
CA VAL A 66 -8.39 5.90 18.75
C VAL A 66 -9.70 5.82 17.97
N LEU A 67 -9.64 5.67 16.64
CA LEU A 67 -10.83 5.50 15.80
C LEU A 67 -11.59 4.21 16.11
N ILE A 68 -10.90 3.07 16.12
CA ILE A 68 -11.48 1.76 16.46
C ILE A 68 -12.07 1.80 17.88
N TRP A 69 -11.32 2.35 18.83
CA TRP A 69 -11.81 2.53 20.20
C TRP A 69 -13.09 3.37 20.23
N SER A 70 -13.14 4.48 19.49
CA SER A 70 -14.31 5.36 19.43
C SER A 70 -15.54 4.65 18.86
N ILE A 71 -15.35 3.89 17.77
CA ILE A 71 -16.42 3.10 17.14
C ILE A 71 -16.98 2.07 18.12
N ILE A 72 -16.12 1.34 18.83
CA ILE A 72 -16.56 0.30 19.77
C ILE A 72 -17.20 0.92 21.02
N ARG A 73 -16.60 2.00 21.55
CA ARG A 73 -16.99 2.62 22.82
C ARG A 73 -18.32 3.38 22.72
N TYR A 74 -18.52 4.12 21.63
CA TYR A 74 -19.67 4.99 21.41
C TYR A 74 -20.70 4.41 20.44
N ARG A 75 -20.62 3.10 20.15
CA ARG A 75 -21.64 2.40 19.36
C ARG A 75 -23.01 2.54 20.00
N GLU A 76 -23.99 3.00 19.23
CA GLU A 76 -25.38 3.12 19.66
C GLU A 76 -25.96 1.75 20.06
N ARG A 77 -26.81 1.76 21.09
CA ARG A 77 -27.54 0.58 21.60
C ARG A 77 -29.02 0.93 21.80
N PRO A 78 -29.94 -0.06 21.82
CA PRO A 78 -31.34 0.19 22.13
C PRO A 78 -31.49 0.94 23.46
N ASN A 79 -32.35 1.97 23.48
CA ASN A 79 -32.61 2.85 24.62
C ASN A 79 -31.43 3.76 25.03
N THR A 80 -30.47 4.02 24.14
CA THR A 80 -29.39 4.99 24.42
C THR A 80 -29.95 6.42 24.35
N PRO A 81 -29.77 7.27 25.38
CA PRO A 81 -30.19 8.67 25.32
C PRO A 81 -29.35 9.45 24.29
N ALA A 82 -29.88 10.59 23.83
CA ALA A 82 -29.17 11.45 22.90
C ALA A 82 -27.81 11.89 23.47
N PRO A 83 -26.73 11.88 22.66
CA PRO A 83 -25.40 12.26 23.12
C PRO A 83 -25.34 13.76 23.43
N ARG A 84 -24.43 14.13 24.34
CA ARG A 84 -24.16 15.53 24.68
C ARG A 84 -23.70 16.30 23.44
N GLN A 85 -24.40 17.38 23.10
CA GLN A 85 -24.09 18.25 21.97
C GLN A 85 -22.90 19.16 22.32
N ILE A 86 -21.69 18.69 22.04
CA ILE A 86 -20.45 19.47 22.15
C ILE A 86 -20.01 19.91 20.76
N HIS A 87 -19.69 21.20 20.59
CA HIS A 87 -19.35 21.78 19.29
C HIS A 87 -17.85 21.79 19.01
N GLY A 88 -16.99 21.72 20.03
CA GLY A 88 -15.54 21.77 19.87
C GLY A 88 -14.79 21.95 21.19
N ASN A 89 -13.46 22.00 21.12
CA ASN A 89 -12.59 22.27 22.25
C ASN A 89 -11.29 22.92 21.78
N ASN A 90 -11.23 24.26 21.91
CA ASN A 90 -10.08 25.08 21.49
C ASN A 90 -8.74 24.57 22.02
N THR A 91 -8.71 24.02 23.24
CA THR A 91 -7.46 23.50 23.82
C THR A 91 -6.96 22.28 23.06
N ILE A 92 -7.85 21.33 22.73
CA ILE A 92 -7.44 20.13 21.96
C ILE A 92 -7.11 20.53 20.52
N GLU A 93 -7.86 21.49 19.97
CA GLU A 93 -7.59 22.09 18.66
C GLU A 93 -6.17 22.63 18.55
N ILE A 94 -5.73 23.43 19.53
CA ILE A 94 -4.36 23.96 19.54
C ILE A 94 -3.32 22.83 19.68
N ILE A 95 -3.57 21.85 20.55
CA ILE A 95 -2.63 20.74 20.80
C ILE A 95 -2.36 19.97 19.51
N TRP A 96 -3.40 19.59 18.75
CA TRP A 96 -3.19 18.80 17.53
C TRP A 96 -2.69 19.63 16.34
N THR A 97 -2.89 20.95 16.34
CA THR A 97 -2.36 21.81 15.27
C THR A 97 -0.87 22.08 15.44
N VAL A 98 -0.38 22.14 16.68
CA VAL A 98 1.04 22.43 17.00
C VAL A 98 1.92 21.19 16.96
N ALA A 99 1.37 20.01 17.25
CA ALA A 99 2.14 18.78 17.43
C ALA A 99 2.35 17.88 16.19
N PRO A 100 1.90 18.22 14.96
CA PRO A 100 1.54 17.26 13.91
C PRO A 100 2.53 16.12 13.68
#